data_AF-A0A225X1M3-F1
#
_entry.id   AF-A0A225X1M3-F1
#
_cell.length_a   1.000
_cell.length_b   1.000
_cell.length_c   1.000
_cell.angle_alpha   90.00
_cell.angle_beta   90.00
_cell.angle_gamma   90.00
#
_symmetry.space_group_name_H-M   'P 1'
#
loop_
_entity.id
_entity.type
_entity.pdbx_description
1 polymer ?
#
loop_
_entity_poly.entity_id
_entity_poly.type
_entity_poly.pdbx_seq_one_letter_code
_entity_poly.pdbx_strand_id
1 'polypeptide(L)' 'MVLAHSKLLQGLPEHMYLLADAGYGLQPQILTPYRGVRYHLKEFAVGTGRPRTGKELFNLHHAKARNVVSG' A
#
# COMPACT_ATOMS: atom_id res chain seq x y z
N MET A 1 11.35 -13.61 4.84
CA MET A 1 10.45 -12.64 4.18
C MET A 1 11.14 -12.12 2.92
N VAL A 2 10.59 -12.41 1.75
CA VAL A 2 11.33 -12.53 0.48
C VAL A 2 11.90 -11.20 -0.06
N LEU A 3 11.31 -10.05 0.27
CA LEU A 3 11.76 -8.75 -0.28
C LEU A 3 13.00 -8.16 0.40
N ALA A 4 13.21 -8.42 1.70
CA ALA A 4 14.31 -7.84 2.49
C ALA A 4 15.71 -8.21 1.98
N HIS A 5 15.83 -9.39 1.37
CA HIS A 5 17.08 -9.88 0.78
C HIS A 5 17.06 -9.82 -0.75
N SER A 6 16.05 -9.18 -1.35
CA SER A 6 15.95 -9.09 -2.80
C SER A 6 16.89 -8.00 -3.33
N LYS A 7 17.57 -8.29 -4.44
CA LYS A 7 18.38 -7.30 -5.16
C LYS A 7 17.55 -6.12 -5.70
N LEU A 8 16.21 -6.23 -5.72
CA LEU A 8 15.32 -5.18 -6.21
C LEU A 8 15.43 -3.89 -5.39
N LEU A 9 15.68 -3.99 -4.09
CA LEU A 9 15.79 -2.81 -3.21
C LEU A 9 17.18 -2.18 -3.25
N GLN A 10 18.22 -2.98 -3.51
CA GLN A 10 19.62 -2.52 -3.45
C GLN A 10 19.97 -1.50 -4.55
N GLY A 11 19.22 -1.47 -5.65
CA GLY A 11 19.39 -0.53 -6.75
C GLY A 11 18.26 0.47 -6.92
N LEU A 12 17.33 0.55 -5.96
CA LEU A 12 16.20 1.47 -6.06
C LEU A 12 16.69 2.92 -5.84
N PRO A 13 16.36 3.87 -6.73
CA PRO A 13 16.65 5.28 -6.47
C PRO A 13 16.01 5.76 -5.16
N GLU A 14 16.66 6.68 -4.46
CA GLU A 14 16.27 7.14 -3.12
C GLU A 14 14.83 7.68 -3.03
N HIS A 15 14.30 8.18 -4.14
CA HIS A 15 12.96 8.76 -4.25
C HIS A 15 11.91 7.79 -4.83
N MET A 16 12.28 6.52 -5.05
CA MET A 16 11.35 5.48 -5.49
C MET A 16 10.87 4.63 -4.31
N TYR A 17 9.63 4.19 -4.40
CA TYR A 17 8.99 3.38 -3.38
C TYR A 17 8.22 2.24 -4.03
N LEU A 18 8.31 1.05 -3.44
CA LEU A 18 7.54 -0.11 -3.87
C LEU A 18 6.25 -0.21 -3.05
N LEU A 19 5.12 -0.40 -3.73
CA LEU A 19 3.83 -0.71 -3.11
C LEU A 19 3.73 -2.22 -2.88
N ALA A 20 3.85 -2.65 -1.63
CA ALA A 20 3.76 -4.06 -1.24
C ALA A 20 2.47 -4.36 -0.47
N ASP A 21 2.11 -5.64 -0.42
CA ASP A 21 0.96 -6.12 0.33
C ASP A 21 1.26 -6.22 1.84
N ALA A 22 0.21 -6.31 2.67
CA ALA A 22 0.29 -6.32 4.14
C ALA A 22 1.11 -7.49 4.71
N GLY A 23 1.30 -8.57 3.94
CA GLY A 23 2.12 -9.73 4.30
C GLY A 23 3.62 -9.48 4.25
N TYR A 24 4.05 -8.36 3.64
CA TYR A 24 5.45 -7.92 3.68
C TYR A 24 5.70 -7.05 4.91
N GLY A 25 6.91 -7.16 5.43
CA GLY A 25 7.43 -6.35 6.52
C GLY A 25 7.81 -4.97 6.03
N LEU A 26 7.66 -4.01 6.93
CA LEU A 26 7.98 -2.60 6.70
C LEU A 26 9.47 -2.42 6.45
N GLN A 27 9.80 -1.66 5.41
CA GLN A 27 11.16 -1.22 5.08
C GLN A 27 11.11 0.21 4.54
N PRO A 28 12.20 0.99 4.58
CA PRO A 28 12.19 2.39 4.21
C PRO A 28 11.62 2.67 2.80
N GLN A 29 11.95 1.83 1.82
CA GLN A 29 11.48 1.98 0.43
C GLN A 29 10.22 1.14 0.12
N ILE A 30 9.56 0.57 1.13
CA ILE A 30 8.37 -0.27 0.94
C ILE A 30 7.17 0.34 1.67
N LEU A 31 6.14 0.65 0.88
CA LEU A 31 4.85 1.13 1.35
C LEU A 31 3.87 -0.04 1.46
N THR A 32 3.61 -0.46 2.70
CA THR A 32 2.54 -1.42 3.02
C THR A 32 1.32 -0.71 3.60
N PRO A 33 0.11 -1.25 3.44
CA PRO A 33 -1.07 -0.64 4.03
C PRO A 33 -1.00 -0.70 5.56
N TYR A 34 -1.61 0.29 6.22
CA TYR A 34 -1.81 0.28 7.66
C TYR A 34 -2.71 -0.90 8.04
N ARG A 35 -2.20 -1.78 8.90
CA ARG A 35 -2.93 -2.93 9.43
C ARG A 35 -4.03 -2.48 10.39
N GLY A 36 -5.15 -3.21 10.42
CA GLY A 36 -6.30 -2.91 11.28
C GLY A 36 -7.07 -1.63 10.89
N VAL A 37 -6.80 -1.07 9.72
CA VAL A 37 -7.48 0.11 9.16
C VAL A 37 -8.18 -0.32 7.88
N ARG A 38 -9.36 0.25 7.58
CA ARG A 38 -10.10 -0.01 6.33
C ARG A 38 -9.16 0.08 5.13
N TYR A 39 -9.26 -0.89 4.22
CA TYR A 39 -8.30 -1.10 3.12
C TYR A 39 -8.99 -1.48 1.81
N HIS A 40 -10.08 -2.24 1.87
CA HIS A 40 -10.72 -2.72 0.66
C HIS A 40 -11.50 -1.59 -0.01
N LEU A 41 -11.39 -1.43 -1.33
CA LEU A 41 -12.11 -0.38 -2.06
C LEU A 41 -13.63 -0.42 -1.82
N LYS A 42 -14.20 -1.61 -1.63
CA LYS A 42 -15.62 -1.81 -1.29
C LYS A 42 -16.03 -1.12 0.02
N GLU A 43 -15.12 -0.98 0.98
CA GLU A 43 -15.35 -0.31 2.27
C GLU A 43 -15.42 1.23 2.16
N PHE A 44 -15.12 1.75 0.96
CA PHE A 44 -15.17 3.17 0.59
C PHE A 44 -16.09 3.43 -0.60
N ALA A 45 -16.90 2.45 -1.01
CA ALA A 45 -17.87 2.60 -2.07
C ALA A 45 -18.97 3.61 -1.69
N VAL A 46 -19.71 4.10 -2.69
CA VAL A 46 -20.84 5.02 -2.49
C VAL A 46 -21.78 4.45 -1.43
N GLY A 47 -22.12 5.26 -0.42
CA GLY A 47 -22.98 4.87 0.71
C GLY A 47 -22.26 4.34 1.95
N THR A 48 -20.97 3.99 1.88
CA THR A 48 -20.19 3.50 3.05
C THR A 48 -19.38 4.61 3.76
N GLY A 49 -19.34 5.80 3.15
CA GLY A 49 -18.66 6.98 3.69
C GLY A 49 -17.22 7.14 3.22
N ARG A 50 -16.73 8.39 3.26
CA ARG A 50 -15.36 8.75 2.89
C ARG A 50 -14.34 8.28 3.95
N PRO A 51 -13.04 8.22 3.62
CA PRO A 51 -11.99 8.09 4.63
C PRO A 51 -12.15 9.15 5.71
N ARG A 52 -12.04 8.73 6.97
CA ARG A 52 -12.18 9.56 8.18
C ARG A 52 -10.83 9.93 8.77
N THR A 53 -9.77 9.20 8.42
CA THR A 53 -8.42 9.43 8.92
C THR A 53 -7.40 9.44 7.79
N GLY A 54 -6.23 10.03 8.03
CA GLY A 54 -5.12 9.98 7.09
C GLY A 54 -4.65 8.55 6.78
N LYS A 55 -4.76 7.62 7.74
CA LYS A 55 -4.43 6.20 7.53
C LYS A 55 -5.42 5.52 6.58
N GLU A 56 -6.71 5.81 6.71
CA GLU A 56 -7.72 5.30 5.78
C GLU A 56 -7.55 5.90 4.38
N LEU A 57 -7.21 7.19 4.28
CA LEU A 57 -6.93 7.85 3.00
C LEU A 57 -5.72 7.23 2.31
N PHE A 58 -4.63 7.00 3.06
CA PHE A 58 -3.46 6.31 2.57
C PHE A 58 -3.79 4.89 2.07
N ASN A 59 -4.51 4.09 2.87
CA ASN A 59 -4.92 2.74 2.49
C ASN A 59 -5.81 2.73 1.23
N LEU A 60 -6.73 3.70 1.10
CA LEU A 60 -7.54 3.86 -0.10
C LEU A 60 -6.69 4.15 -1.34
N HIS A 61 -5.71 5.07 -1.24
CA HIS A 61 -4.80 5.36 -2.35
C HIS A 61 -3.90 4.17 -2.70
N HIS A 62 -3.38 3.47 -1.70
CA HIS A 62 -2.61 2.24 -1.86
C HIS A 62 -3.41 1.18 -2.63
N ALA A 63 -4.63 0.89 -2.18
CA ALA A 63 -5.51 -0.09 -2.81
C ALA A 63 -5.89 0.32 -4.25
N LYS A 64 -6.13 1.61 -4.51
CA LYS A 64 -6.36 2.11 -5.87
C LYS A 64 -5.15 1.90 -6.77
N ALA A 65 -3.96 2.29 -6.31
CA ALA A 65 -2.72 2.17 -7.07
C ALA A 65 -2.40 0.70 -7.40
N ARG A 66 -2.63 -0.22 -6.47
CA ARG A 66 -2.49 -1.68 -6.70
C ARG A 66 -3.45 -2.22 -7.76
N ASN A 67 -4.66 -1.69 -7.85
CA ASN A 67 -5.67 -2.14 -8.81
C ASN A 67 -5.51 -1.54 -10.23
N VAL A 68 -4.71 -0.48 -10.40
CA VAL A 68 -4.40 0.08 -11.73
C VAL A 68 -3.44 -0.82 -12.53
N VAL A 69 -2.70 -1.71 -11.86
CA VAL A 69 -1.73 -2.64 -12.50
C VAL A 69 -2.42 -3.92 -13.03
N SER A 70 -3.73 -3.87 -13.30
CA SER A 70 -4.49 -4.98 -13.90
C SER A 70 -5.42 -4.49 -15.02
N GLY A 71 -4.87 -3.64 -15.89
CA GLY A 71 -5.39 -3.32 -17.22
C GLY A 71 -4.33 -3.62 -18.27
#